data_AF-A0A1G9RJB5-F1
#
_entry.id   AF-A0A1G9RJB5-F1
#
_cell.length_a   1.000
_cell.length_b   1.000
_cell.length_c   1.000
_cell.angle_alpha   90.00
_cell.angle_beta   90.00
_cell.angle_gamma   90.00
#
_symmetry.space_group_name_H-M   'P 1'
#
loop_
_entity.id
_entity.type
_entity.pdbx_description
1 polymer ?
#
loop_
_entity_poly.entity_id
_entity_poly.type
_entity_poly.pdbx_seq_one_letter_code
_entity_poly.pdbx_strand_id
1 'polypeptide(L)'
;MKYAPIKLTPALLFLSTAILSLLIGFWTKKQTIDVNIYDMYYVIGHLGIAVLICLFTGLTGLIYLALERIKRPVKLKMGYWHFWFFMAGLLILVPAFGLKILTDSPYTAPIFVLASILLFFISLVIFVIGLARAFFYAK
;
A
#
# COMPACT_ATOMS: atom_id res chain seq x y z
N MET A 1 -4.30 -24.27 27.63
CA MET A 1 -4.60 -22.89 27.20
C MET A 1 -5.13 -22.94 25.77
N LYS A 2 -6.39 -22.56 25.53
CA LYS A 2 -6.94 -22.41 24.17
C LYS A 2 -6.54 -21.03 23.66
N TYR A 3 -5.66 -20.95 22.68
CA TYR A 3 -5.38 -19.69 21.99
C TYR A 3 -6.65 -19.26 21.26
N ALA A 4 -7.10 -18.03 21.51
CA ALA A 4 -8.18 -17.44 20.71
C ALA A 4 -7.67 -17.24 19.27
N PRO A 5 -8.46 -17.60 18.24
CA PRO A 5 -8.03 -17.44 16.86
C PRO A 5 -7.78 -15.95 16.55
N ILE A 6 -6.59 -15.63 16.05
CA ILE A 6 -6.25 -14.28 15.60
C ILE A 6 -7.16 -13.95 14.41
N LYS A 7 -8.06 -12.98 14.60
CA LYS A 7 -8.87 -12.44 13.50
C LYS A 7 -8.04 -11.40 12.76
N LEU A 8 -7.71 -11.67 11.51
CA LEU A 8 -7.06 -10.71 10.62
C LEU A 8 -8.00 -9.53 10.37
N THR A 9 -7.81 -8.42 11.06
CA THR A 9 -8.55 -7.18 10.79
C THR A 9 -7.82 -6.34 9.74
N PRO A 10 -8.52 -5.41 9.04
CA PRO A 10 -7.87 -4.45 8.16
C PRO A 10 -6.74 -3.67 8.84
N ALA A 11 -6.91 -3.29 10.12
CA ALA A 11 -5.85 -2.65 10.91
C ALA A 11 -4.59 -3.52 10.99
N LEU A 12 -4.74 -4.79 11.37
CA LEU A 12 -3.65 -5.76 11.44
C LEU A 12 -2.97 -5.97 10.08
N LEU A 13 -3.74 -6.06 9.00
CA LEU A 13 -3.22 -6.20 7.65
C LEU A 13 -2.32 -5.02 7.27
N PHE A 14 -2.80 -3.79 7.39
CA PHE A 14 -2.01 -2.60 7.08
C PHE A 14 -0.76 -2.44 7.96
N LEU A 15 -0.88 -2.69 9.27
CA LEU A 15 0.28 -2.65 10.17
C LEU A 15 1.30 -3.74 9.87
N SER A 16 0.84 -4.95 9.51
CA SER A 16 1.73 -6.03 9.09
C SER A 16 2.49 -5.68 7.81
N THR A 17 1.80 -5.06 6.83
CA THR A 17 2.43 -4.57 5.61
C THR A 17 3.46 -3.49 5.91
N ALA A 18 3.21 -2.60 6.88
CA ALA A 18 4.16 -1.57 7.28
C ALA A 18 5.44 -2.17 7.86
N ILE A 19 5.32 -3.17 8.74
CA ILE A 19 6.48 -3.87 9.32
C ILE A 19 7.25 -4.61 8.22
N LEU A 20 6.54 -5.35 7.36
CA LEU A 20 7.15 -6.12 6.28
C LEU A 20 7.87 -5.21 5.27
N SER A 21 7.27 -4.08 4.88
CA SER A 21 7.90 -3.15 3.94
C SER A 21 9.18 -2.57 4.51
N LEU A 22 9.20 -2.18 5.78
CA LEU A 22 10.39 -1.69 6.47
C LEU A 22 11.49 -2.76 6.53
N LEU A 23 11.15 -4.01 6.86
CA LEU A 23 12.09 -5.14 6.89
C LEU A 23 12.71 -5.39 5.52
N ILE A 24 11.89 -5.40 4.46
CA ILE A 24 12.36 -5.53 3.07
C ILE A 24 13.27 -4.36 2.71
N GLY A 25 12.92 -3.13 3.09
CA GLY A 25 13.73 -1.93 2.88
C GLY A 25 15.11 -2.01 3.52
N PHE A 26 15.19 -2.47 4.77
CA PHE A 26 16.47 -2.67 5.46
C PHE A 26 17.32 -3.77 4.82
N TRP A 27 16.68 -4.86 4.39
CA TRP A 27 17.35 -5.95 3.69
C TRP A 27 17.93 -5.49 2.34
N THR A 28 17.21 -4.63 1.63
CA THR A 28 17.56 -4.13 0.30
C THR A 28 18.24 -2.77 0.30
N LYS A 29 18.71 -2.28 1.45
CA LYS A 29 19.18 -0.89 1.63
C LYS A 29 20.27 -0.41 0.67
N LYS A 30 21.07 -1.33 0.12
CA LYS A 30 22.17 -1.01 -0.81
C LYS A 30 21.73 -1.00 -2.28
N GLN A 31 20.49 -1.38 -2.56
CA GLN A 31 19.93 -1.42 -3.90
C GLN A 31 19.25 -0.09 -4.22
N THR A 32 19.37 0.31 -5.49
CA THR A 32 18.77 1.53 -6.04
C THR A 32 17.93 1.18 -7.26
N ILE A 33 16.89 1.98 -7.47
CA ILE A 33 16.19 2.07 -8.74
C ILE A 33 16.76 3.29 -9.45
N ASP A 34 17.35 3.04 -10.60
CA ASP A 34 17.89 4.07 -11.46
C ASP A 34 16.82 4.44 -12.49
N VAL A 35 16.34 5.67 -12.46
CA VAL A 35 15.29 6.18 -13.33
C VAL A 35 15.87 7.27 -14.23
N ASN A 36 15.92 6.97 -15.53
CA ASN A 36 16.34 7.95 -16.53
C ASN A 36 15.10 8.61 -17.15
N ILE A 37 14.92 9.92 -16.96
CA ILE A 37 13.81 10.69 -17.52
C ILE A 37 14.41 11.87 -18.30
N TYR A 38 14.36 11.80 -19.63
CA TYR A 38 15.02 12.75 -20.53
C TYR A 38 16.52 12.89 -20.19
N ASP A 39 17.01 14.12 -19.96
CA ASP A 39 18.41 14.40 -19.62
C ASP A 39 18.68 14.38 -18.09
N MET A 40 17.68 13.98 -17.28
CA MET A 40 17.81 13.92 -15.82
C MET A 40 17.89 12.47 -15.33
N TYR A 41 18.92 12.22 -14.52
CA TYR A 41 19.16 10.92 -13.88
C TYR A 41 18.75 10.97 -12.42
N TYR A 42 17.73 10.18 -12.05
CA TYR A 42 17.25 10.05 -10.68
C TYR A 42 17.64 8.70 -10.11
N VAL A 43 18.28 8.70 -8.94
CA VAL A 43 18.62 7.49 -8.19
C VAL A 43 17.76 7.43 -6.95
N ILE A 44 16.85 6.46 -6.88
CA ILE A 44 15.95 6.28 -5.75
C ILE A 44 16.38 5.02 -4.98
N GLY A 45 16.79 5.19 -3.73
CA GLY A 45 17.14 4.06 -2.86
C GLY A 45 15.91 3.23 -2.46
N HIS A 46 16.04 1.90 -2.48
CA HIS A 46 14.96 0.99 -2.08
C HIS A 46 14.47 1.26 -0.65
N LEU A 47 15.37 1.66 0.25
CA LEU A 47 15.03 2.02 1.62
C LEU A 47 14.07 3.22 1.68
N GLY A 48 14.25 4.23 0.83
CA GLY A 48 13.36 5.40 0.79
C GLY A 48 11.94 5.01 0.38
N ILE A 49 11.80 4.17 -0.65
CA ILE A 49 10.50 3.65 -1.11
C ILE A 49 9.85 2.81 0.00
N ALA A 50 10.61 1.92 0.63
CA ALA A 50 10.13 1.10 1.73
C ALA A 50 9.63 1.93 2.92
N VAL A 51 10.36 2.99 3.28
CA VAL A 51 9.95 3.93 4.35
C VAL A 51 8.66 4.65 3.97
N LEU A 52 8.50 5.11 2.72
CA LEU A 52 7.25 5.74 2.27
C LEU A 52 6.06 4.78 2.35
N ILE A 53 6.23 3.54 1.89
CA ILE A 53 5.18 2.50 1.99
C ILE A 53 4.87 2.21 3.45
N CYS A 54 5.88 2.07 4.30
CA CYS A 54 5.73 1.86 5.74
C CYS A 54 4.95 3.00 6.40
N LEU A 55 5.28 4.26 6.11
CA LEU A 55 4.57 5.40 6.67
C LEU A 55 3.10 5.41 6.23
N PHE A 56 2.84 5.22 4.94
CA PHE A 56 1.48 5.24 4.41
C PHE A 56 0.61 4.12 5.00
N THR A 57 1.11 2.88 4.96
CA THR A 57 0.40 1.71 5.49
C THR A 57 0.31 1.73 7.00
N GLY A 58 1.36 2.19 7.70
CA GLY A 58 1.38 2.35 9.15
C GLY A 58 0.35 3.37 9.63
N LEU A 59 0.31 4.56 9.04
CA LEU A 59 -0.71 5.58 9.34
C LEU A 59 -2.12 5.07 9.06
N THR A 60 -2.31 4.40 7.92
CA THR A 60 -3.62 3.81 7.57
C THR A 60 -4.06 2.76 8.59
N GLY A 61 -3.16 1.87 8.99
CA GLY A 61 -3.41 0.85 10.01
C GLY A 61 -3.75 1.45 11.37
N LEU A 62 -3.02 2.51 11.77
CA LEU A 62 -3.31 3.27 12.99
C LEU A 62 -4.67 3.96 12.95
N ILE A 63 -5.09 4.51 11.80
CA ILE A 63 -6.42 5.11 11.63
C ILE A 63 -7.51 4.05 11.82
N TYR A 64 -7.39 2.88 11.19
CA TYR A 64 -8.36 1.79 11.40
C TYR A 64 -8.42 1.37 12.87
N LEU A 65 -7.27 1.22 13.53
CA LEU A 65 -7.21 0.87 14.94
C LEU A 65 -7.84 1.95 15.84
N ALA A 66 -7.57 3.22 15.57
CA ALA A 66 -8.15 4.34 16.30
C ALA A 66 -9.68 4.36 16.18
N LEU A 67 -10.21 4.14 14.97
CA LEU A 67 -11.65 4.05 14.71
C LEU A 67 -12.32 2.89 15.46
N GLU A 68 -11.66 1.74 15.54
CA GLU A 68 -12.13 0.61 16.37
C GLU A 68 -12.17 1.00 17.86
N ARG A 69 -11.16 1.73 18.36
CA ARG A 69 -11.08 2.16 19.77
C ARG A 69 -12.15 3.18 20.16
N ILE A 70 -12.52 4.09 19.25
CA ILE A 70 -13.61 5.05 19.49
C ILE A 70 -15.01 4.48 19.18
N LYS A 71 -15.12 3.15 19.03
CA LYS A 71 -16.38 2.43 18.71
C LYS A 71 -17.04 2.89 17.41
N ARG A 72 -16.25 3.38 16.45
CA ARG A 72 -16.70 3.76 15.10
C ARG A 72 -15.95 2.98 14.03
N PRO A 73 -15.98 1.63 14.06
CA PRO A 73 -15.21 0.83 13.12
C PRO A 73 -15.73 1.01 11.69
N VAL A 74 -14.81 1.08 10.73
CA VAL A 74 -15.17 0.96 9.31
C VAL A 74 -15.72 -0.44 9.05
N LYS A 75 -16.74 -0.55 8.18
CA LYS A 75 -17.29 -1.86 7.77
C LYS A 75 -16.17 -2.78 7.29
N LEU A 76 -16.05 -3.95 7.92
CA LEU A 76 -14.94 -4.90 7.70
C LEU A 76 -14.72 -5.22 6.21
N LYS A 77 -15.79 -5.50 5.46
CA LYS A 77 -15.73 -5.77 4.02
C LYS A 77 -15.09 -4.61 3.23
N MET A 78 -15.38 -3.36 3.58
CA MET A 78 -14.76 -2.19 2.92
C MET A 78 -13.29 -2.06 3.27
N GLY A 79 -12.91 -2.33 4.53
CA GLY A 79 -11.51 -2.34 4.94
C GLY A 79 -10.68 -3.38 4.19
N TYR A 80 -11.22 -4.58 3.93
CA TYR A 80 -10.55 -5.57 3.09
C TYR A 80 -10.44 -5.14 1.63
N TRP A 81 -11.49 -4.57 1.05
CA TRP A 81 -11.41 -4.04 -0.31
C TRP A 81 -10.36 -2.94 -0.44
N HIS A 82 -10.33 -2.01 0.52
CA HIS A 82 -9.29 -0.99 0.57
C HIS A 82 -7.89 -1.62 0.58
N PHE A 83 -7.65 -2.58 1.47
CA PHE A 83 -6.37 -3.27 1.56
C PHE A 83 -5.99 -3.99 0.25
N TRP A 84 -6.89 -4.77 -0.33
CA TRP A 84 -6.58 -5.56 -1.52
C TRP A 84 -6.36 -4.72 -2.77
N PHE A 85 -7.10 -3.62 -2.95
CA PHE A 85 -6.83 -2.67 -4.04
C PHE A 85 -5.48 -1.98 -3.87
N PHE A 86 -5.13 -1.58 -2.64
CA PHE A 86 -3.81 -1.04 -2.34
C PHE A 86 -2.69 -2.04 -2.66
N MET A 87 -2.82 -3.28 -2.18
CA MET A 87 -1.83 -4.34 -2.41
C MET A 87 -1.70 -4.72 -3.87
N ALA A 88 -2.82 -4.79 -4.61
CA ALA A 88 -2.81 -5.02 -6.04
C ALA A 88 -2.07 -3.91 -6.79
N GLY A 89 -2.30 -2.64 -6.41
CA GLY A 89 -1.56 -1.50 -6.96
C GLY A 89 -0.05 -1.63 -6.72
N LEU A 90 0.38 -1.99 -5.51
CA LEU A 90 1.80 -2.21 -5.21
C LEU A 90 2.40 -3.36 -6.01
N LEU A 91 1.70 -4.50 -6.11
CA LEU A 91 2.19 -5.68 -6.82
C LEU A 91 2.33 -5.45 -8.32
N ILE A 92 1.46 -4.64 -8.92
CA ILE A 92 1.54 -4.27 -10.35
C ILE A 92 2.63 -3.22 -10.59
N LEU A 93 2.90 -2.36 -9.61
CA LEU A 93 3.93 -1.32 -9.71
C LEU A 93 5.34 -1.91 -9.74
N VAL A 94 5.62 -2.95 -8.96
CA VAL A 94 6.96 -3.57 -8.86
C VAL A 94 7.51 -4.04 -10.23
N PRO A 95 6.76 -4.80 -11.05
CA PRO A 95 7.17 -5.16 -12.41
C PRO A 95 7.54 -3.98 -13.30
N ALA A 96 6.87 -2.84 -13.14
CA ALA A 96 7.08 -1.65 -13.98
C ALA A 96 8.51 -1.08 -13.85
N PHE A 97 9.18 -1.34 -12.73
CA PHE A 97 10.54 -0.86 -12.46
C PHE A 97 11.59 -1.98 -12.34
N GLY A 98 11.18 -3.23 -12.15
CA GLY A 98 12.09 -4.34 -11.84
C GLY A 98 12.34 -5.35 -12.96
N LEU A 99 11.45 -5.44 -13.96
CA LEU A 99 11.57 -6.46 -15.00
C LEU A 99 12.09 -5.87 -16.31
N LYS A 100 13.35 -6.20 -16.63
CA LYS A 100 14.01 -5.82 -17.89
C LYS A 100 13.20 -6.21 -19.14
N ILE A 101 12.49 -7.34 -19.07
CA ILE A 101 11.58 -7.83 -20.11
C ILE A 101 10.40 -6.87 -20.38
N LEU A 102 9.98 -6.09 -19.38
CA LEU A 102 8.89 -5.12 -19.49
C LEU A 102 9.37 -3.72 -19.86
N THR A 103 10.67 -3.47 -19.90
CA THR A 103 11.26 -2.18 -20.33
C THR A 103 11.64 -2.16 -21.81
N ASP A 104 11.64 -3.30 -22.49
CA ASP A 104 11.98 -3.39 -23.91
C ASP A 104 10.87 -2.86 -24.84
N SER A 105 9.63 -2.74 -24.33
CA SER A 105 8.54 -2.05 -25.02
C SER A 105 8.30 -0.66 -24.41
N PRO A 106 8.19 0.39 -25.24
CA PRO A 106 7.94 1.75 -24.75
C PRO A 106 6.55 1.91 -24.12
N TYR A 107 5.65 0.93 -24.28
CA TYR A 107 4.27 1.02 -23.81
C TYR A 107 3.98 0.18 -22.57
N THR A 108 4.75 -0.87 -22.30
CA THR A 108 4.47 -1.81 -21.20
C THR A 108 4.61 -1.14 -19.84
N ALA A 109 5.77 -0.59 -19.50
CA ALA A 109 5.97 0.06 -18.20
C ALA A 109 4.94 1.17 -17.90
N PRO A 110 4.63 2.10 -18.84
CA PRO A 110 3.56 3.08 -18.64
C PRO A 110 2.19 2.48 -18.35
N ILE A 111 1.81 1.37 -18.99
CA ILE A 111 0.53 0.69 -18.74
C ILE A 111 0.48 0.12 -17.31
N PHE A 112 1.56 -0.52 -16.84
CA PHE A 112 1.63 -1.02 -15.47
C PHE A 112 1.57 0.11 -14.43
N VAL A 113 2.26 1.23 -14.69
CA VAL A 113 2.19 2.43 -13.85
C VAL A 113 0.76 2.99 -13.82
N LEU A 114 0.12 3.15 -14.98
CA LEU A 114 -1.25 3.67 -15.07
C LEU A 114 -2.25 2.74 -14.35
N ALA A 115 -2.13 1.43 -14.54
CA ALA A 115 -2.97 0.44 -13.85
C ALA A 115 -2.77 0.52 -12.32
N SER A 116 -1.54 0.67 -11.85
CA SER A 116 -1.23 0.82 -10.42
C SER A 116 -1.83 2.09 -9.84
N ILE A 117 -1.71 3.23 -10.55
CA ILE A 117 -2.32 4.51 -10.16
C ILE A 117 -3.84 4.37 -10.05
N LEU A 118 -4.49 3.72 -11.03
CA LEU A 118 -5.94 3.50 -10.99
C LEU A 118 -6.37 2.69 -9.77
N LEU A 119 -5.63 1.63 -9.42
CA LEU A 119 -5.91 0.80 -8.24
C LEU A 119 -5.69 1.58 -6.93
N PHE A 120 -4.64 2.40 -6.84
CA PHE A 120 -4.45 3.29 -5.69
C PHE A 120 -5.57 4.33 -5.57
N PHE A 121 -6.07 4.85 -6.69
CA PHE A 121 -7.19 5.78 -6.69
C PHE A 121 -8.48 5.11 -6.19
N ILE A 122 -8.81 3.91 -6.70
CA ILE A 122 -9.95 3.13 -6.23
C ILE A 122 -9.82 2.82 -4.73
N SER A 123 -8.63 2.40 -4.30
CA SER A 123 -8.28 2.18 -2.90
C SER A 123 -8.56 3.41 -2.04
N LEU A 124 -8.08 4.58 -2.45
CA LEU A 124 -8.28 5.85 -1.76
C LEU A 124 -9.78 6.23 -1.65
N VAL A 125 -10.54 6.07 -2.73
CA VAL A 125 -11.99 6.34 -2.73
C VAL A 125 -12.71 5.44 -1.72
N ILE A 126 -12.40 4.14 -1.70
CA ILE A 126 -12.99 3.20 -0.73
C ILE A 126 -12.64 3.60 0.70
N PHE A 127 -11.40 4.02 0.95
CA PHE A 127 -10.96 4.49 2.25
C PHE A 127 -11.74 5.73 2.70
N VAL A 128 -11.81 6.77 1.87
CA VAL A 128 -12.52 8.02 2.17
C VAL A 128 -14.01 7.77 2.43
N ILE A 129 -14.68 6.98 1.59
CA ILE A 129 -16.08 6.60 1.82
C ILE A 129 -16.22 5.81 3.13
N GLY A 130 -15.28 4.92 3.42
CA GLY A 130 -15.23 4.14 4.65
C GLY A 130 -15.12 5.03 5.90
N LEU A 131 -14.23 6.02 5.86
CA LEU A 131 -14.06 7.01 6.92
C LEU A 131 -15.33 7.85 7.09
N ALA A 132 -15.88 8.40 6.00
CA ALA A 132 -17.10 9.20 6.05
C ALA A 132 -18.25 8.40 6.67
N ARG A 133 -18.40 7.11 6.32
CA ARG A 133 -19.40 6.23 6.93
C ARG A 133 -19.17 6.01 8.42
N ALA A 134 -17.93 5.80 8.84
CA ALA A 134 -17.59 5.65 10.25
C ALA A 134 -17.90 6.91 11.08
N PHE A 135 -17.72 8.11 10.52
CA PHE A 135 -17.95 9.35 11.26
C PHE A 135 -19.40 9.85 11.23
N PHE A 136 -20.07 9.77 10.09
CA PHE A 136 -21.39 10.39 9.89
C PHE A 136 -22.56 9.42 9.99
N TYR A 137 -22.33 8.11 9.82
CA TYR A 137 -23.39 7.12 9.72
C TYR A 137 -23.26 5.98 10.76
N ALA A 138 -22.25 6.02 11.63
CA ALA A 138 -22.16 5.11 12.76
C ALA A 138 -23.21 5.51 13.81
N LYS A 139 -24.26 4.69 13.94
CA LYS A 139 -25.19 4.70 15.07
C LYS A 139 -24.60 3.91 16.23
#